data_AF-A0A0F4SNN7-F1
#
_entry.id   AF-A0A0F4SNN7-F1
#
_cell.length_a   1.000
_cell.length_b   1.000
_cell.length_c   1.000
_cell.angle_alpha   90.00
_cell.angle_beta   90.00
_cell.angle_gamma   90.00
#
_symmetry.space_group_name_H-M   'P 1'
#
loop_
_entity.id
_entity.type
_entity.pdbx_description
1 polymer ?
#
loop_
_entity_poly.entity_id
_entity_poly.type
_entity_poly.pdbx_seq_one_letter_code
_entity_poly.pdbx_strand_id
1 'polypeptide(L)'
;MQQSLSLDTFSDLIGNLYQGPLETIPWATFLNQLNVYLESKYVTFILRPPSAHVDGLMVNTTGTSTEATASYNKHFFTLDPFVDLPNRQVVTLAEFVSNDDWQHSEFYKNFLEPVDVFHILGADINTCDGAQCRIRISRGRDDKPFGNEEKALLTHFIPHLERSIKIHMQLNRIEAERNLYAGAVNQLAVGTIILDEAGKVLQTNQVADRLIQEKDGIKLVNDGLQVGTARDTQEFRRLVKQSLLSQKSSNPSVVEALRVQRPSGRADLGIIVRSVPLSDWSEGKQCPTVVIFISDPEQQSTAPQEIVRALFDFTPAETQLAMLLANGLTLDEASEELGISRNTSRAHLRSTFSKTGVTRQTMLVRLILRSVATLG
;
A
#
# COMPACT_ATOMS: atom_id res chain seq x y z
N MET A 1 -27.01 36.28 -17.03
CA MET A 1 -27.30 35.02 -17.73
C MET A 1 -26.40 33.96 -17.11
N GLN A 2 -26.89 33.27 -16.08
CA GLN A 2 -26.16 32.16 -15.46
C GLN A 2 -26.20 30.97 -16.42
N GLN A 3 -25.02 30.46 -16.79
CA GLN A 3 -24.92 29.30 -17.66
C GLN A 3 -25.36 28.06 -16.88
N SER A 4 -26.44 27.44 -17.30
CA SER A 4 -26.71 26.04 -16.97
C SER A 4 -25.48 25.22 -17.36
N LEU A 5 -24.93 24.44 -16.43
CA LEU A 5 -23.82 23.52 -16.70
C LEU A 5 -24.16 22.71 -17.96
N SER A 6 -23.29 22.77 -18.98
CA SER A 6 -23.51 21.98 -20.19
C SER A 6 -23.42 20.49 -19.86
N LEU A 7 -24.15 19.67 -20.61
CA LEU A 7 -24.11 18.21 -20.40
C LEU A 7 -22.67 17.67 -20.58
N ASP A 8 -21.91 18.25 -21.52
CA ASP A 8 -20.53 17.90 -21.78
C ASP A 8 -19.65 18.20 -20.55
N THR A 9 -19.75 19.41 -19.98
CA THR A 9 -18.99 19.79 -18.79
C THR A 9 -19.38 18.94 -17.57
N PHE A 10 -20.65 18.60 -17.41
CA PHE A 10 -21.09 17.68 -16.36
C PHE A 10 -20.51 16.29 -16.55
N SER A 11 -20.54 15.76 -17.77
CA SER A 11 -19.96 14.46 -18.11
C SER A 11 -18.46 14.42 -17.84
N ASP A 12 -17.72 15.48 -18.20
CA ASP A 12 -16.29 15.59 -17.95
C ASP A 12 -15.96 15.62 -16.45
N LEU A 13 -16.70 16.40 -15.66
CA LEU A 13 -16.55 16.44 -14.19
C LEU A 13 -16.81 15.06 -13.57
N ILE A 14 -17.86 14.37 -14.01
CA ILE A 14 -18.16 13.00 -13.54
C ILE A 14 -17.06 12.02 -13.95
N GLY A 15 -16.54 12.13 -15.17
CA GLY A 15 -15.42 11.33 -15.65
C GLY A 15 -14.19 11.50 -14.77
N ASN A 16 -13.79 12.73 -14.49
CA ASN A 16 -12.65 13.05 -13.63
C ASN A 16 -12.89 12.61 -12.17
N LEU A 17 -14.13 12.67 -11.69
CA LEU A 17 -14.48 12.15 -10.39
C LEU A 17 -14.22 10.64 -10.30
N TYR A 18 -14.63 9.86 -11.31
CA TYR A 18 -14.40 8.41 -11.33
C TYR A 18 -12.96 8.01 -11.68
N GLN A 19 -12.21 8.87 -12.36
CA GLN A 19 -10.77 8.72 -12.55
C GLN A 19 -9.98 9.05 -11.28
N GLY A 20 -10.53 9.89 -10.40
CA GLY A 20 -9.90 10.39 -9.18
C GLY A 20 -9.22 9.33 -8.30
N PRO A 21 -9.80 8.14 -8.04
CA PRO A 21 -9.14 7.07 -7.27
C PRO A 21 -7.83 6.55 -7.86
N LEU A 22 -7.57 6.78 -9.16
CA LEU A 22 -6.38 6.35 -9.89
C LEU A 22 -5.30 7.44 -9.96
N GLU A 23 -5.59 8.66 -9.49
CA GLU A 23 -4.63 9.76 -9.46
C GLU A 23 -3.64 9.62 -8.29
N THR A 24 -2.42 10.13 -8.45
CA THR A 24 -1.40 10.16 -7.39
C THR A 24 -1.90 10.89 -6.14
N ILE A 25 -2.61 12.00 -6.34
CA ILE A 25 -3.38 12.68 -5.30
C ILE A 25 -4.86 12.47 -5.66
N PRO A 26 -5.62 11.69 -4.87
CA PRO A 26 -6.97 11.30 -5.24
C PRO A 26 -7.89 12.51 -5.50
N TRP A 27 -8.63 12.45 -6.61
CA TRP A 27 -9.60 13.46 -7.08
C TRP A 27 -9.05 14.87 -7.34
N ALA A 28 -7.73 15.08 -7.39
CA ALA A 28 -7.16 16.41 -7.57
C ALA A 28 -7.69 17.11 -8.83
N THR A 29 -7.80 16.39 -9.95
CA THR A 29 -8.32 16.94 -11.21
C THR A 29 -9.78 17.38 -11.09
N PHE A 30 -10.64 16.52 -10.52
CA PHE A 30 -12.05 16.84 -10.29
C PHE A 30 -12.22 18.06 -9.39
N LEU A 31 -11.51 18.11 -8.26
CA LEU A 31 -11.63 19.20 -7.30
C LEU A 31 -11.19 20.52 -7.94
N ASN A 32 -10.09 20.52 -8.70
CA ASN A 32 -9.59 21.71 -9.39
C ASN A 32 -10.58 22.25 -10.42
N GLN A 33 -11.20 21.38 -11.20
CA GLN A 33 -12.24 21.78 -12.14
C GLN A 33 -13.49 22.30 -11.43
N LEU A 34 -13.90 21.66 -10.33
CA LEU A 34 -15.01 22.13 -9.52
C LEU A 34 -14.73 23.53 -8.93
N ASN A 35 -13.47 23.78 -8.52
CA ASN A 35 -13.04 25.07 -7.99
C ASN A 35 -13.18 26.19 -9.02
N VAL A 36 -12.72 25.93 -10.26
CA VAL A 36 -12.85 26.88 -11.37
C VAL A 36 -14.32 27.09 -11.73
N TYR A 37 -15.11 26.02 -11.83
CA TYR A 37 -16.51 26.11 -12.23
C TYR A 37 -17.38 26.87 -11.22
N LEU A 38 -17.14 26.66 -9.92
CA LEU A 38 -17.88 27.34 -8.86
C LEU A 38 -17.31 28.72 -8.52
N GLU A 39 -16.29 29.20 -9.23
CA GLU A 39 -15.60 30.46 -8.93
C GLU A 39 -15.28 30.54 -7.43
N SER A 40 -14.77 29.43 -6.87
CA SER A 40 -14.41 29.33 -5.47
C SER A 40 -12.91 29.56 -5.28
N LYS A 41 -12.54 29.84 -4.03
CA LYS A 41 -11.14 30.02 -3.64
C LYS A 41 -10.48 28.69 -3.34
N TYR A 42 -11.19 27.84 -2.58
CA TYR A 42 -10.71 26.52 -2.19
C TYR A 42 -11.83 25.49 -2.33
N VAL A 43 -11.46 24.29 -2.78
CA VAL A 43 -12.24 23.07 -2.61
C VAL A 43 -11.40 22.09 -1.81
N THR A 44 -11.88 21.75 -0.61
CA THR A 44 -11.23 20.80 0.29
C THR A 44 -12.05 19.52 0.36
N PHE A 45 -11.41 18.40 0.07
CA PHE A 45 -11.96 17.08 0.25
C PHE A 45 -11.25 16.36 1.39
N ILE A 46 -11.97 16.08 2.46
CA ILE A 46 -11.49 15.44 3.67
C ILE A 46 -11.90 13.98 3.58
N LEU A 47 -10.95 13.10 3.30
CA LEU A 47 -11.17 11.66 3.19
C LEU A 47 -11.31 10.98 4.55
N ARG A 48 -10.63 11.55 5.54
CA ARG A 48 -10.68 11.10 6.91
C ARG A 48 -10.69 12.35 7.79
N PRO A 49 -11.78 12.64 8.51
CA PRO A 49 -11.78 13.76 9.43
C PRO A 49 -10.76 13.53 10.53
N PRO A 50 -10.06 14.58 10.99
CA PRO A 50 -9.17 14.47 12.15
C PRO A 50 -9.98 14.10 13.40
N SER A 51 -9.36 13.33 14.29
CA SER A 51 -9.91 12.97 15.60
C SER A 51 -8.81 12.97 16.66
N ALA A 52 -9.17 12.84 17.93
CA ALA A 52 -8.20 12.81 19.04
C ALA A 52 -7.12 11.71 18.92
N HIS A 53 -7.32 10.70 18.05
CA HIS A 53 -6.44 9.55 17.91
C HIS A 53 -5.93 9.32 16.48
N VAL A 54 -6.41 10.08 15.50
CA VAL A 54 -6.11 9.86 14.08
C VAL A 54 -5.93 11.19 13.37
N ASP A 55 -4.77 11.36 12.74
CA ASP A 55 -4.53 12.48 11.84
C ASP A 55 -5.49 12.42 10.64
N GLY A 56 -6.13 13.55 10.35
CA GLY A 56 -7.04 13.68 9.21
C GLY A 56 -6.30 13.60 7.88
N LEU A 57 -6.96 13.06 6.85
CA LEU A 57 -6.46 13.06 5.47
C LEU A 57 -7.29 14.03 4.64
N MET A 58 -6.62 15.03 4.06
CA MET A 58 -7.25 16.10 3.28
C MET A 58 -6.55 16.30 1.95
N VAL A 59 -7.34 16.56 0.91
CA VAL A 59 -6.91 16.97 -0.42
C VAL A 59 -7.49 18.36 -0.68
N ASN A 60 -6.67 19.30 -1.15
CA ASN A 60 -7.09 20.67 -1.43
C ASN A 60 -6.60 21.10 -2.83
N THR A 61 -7.41 21.89 -3.54
CA THR A 61 -7.19 22.33 -4.92
C THR A 61 -5.99 23.23 -5.14
N THR A 62 -5.47 23.87 -4.10
CA THR A 62 -4.36 24.81 -4.25
C THR A 62 -3.11 24.44 -3.47
N GLY A 63 -2.97 23.18 -3.04
CA GLY A 63 -1.77 22.76 -2.29
C GLY A 63 -1.47 23.67 -1.10
N THR A 64 -2.51 24.19 -0.41
CA THR A 64 -2.35 24.97 0.82
C THR A 64 -1.34 24.29 1.72
N SER A 65 -0.43 25.09 2.27
CA SER A 65 0.76 24.60 2.95
C SER A 65 0.42 23.50 3.93
N THR A 66 1.26 22.47 3.96
CA THR A 66 1.22 21.40 4.96
C THR A 66 1.04 21.95 6.39
N GLU A 67 1.45 23.21 6.64
CA GLU A 67 1.28 23.91 7.92
C GLU A 67 -0.18 24.31 8.22
N ALA A 68 -0.96 24.82 7.26
CA ALA A 68 -2.36 25.19 7.48
C ALA A 68 -3.23 23.95 7.79
N THR A 69 -3.00 22.87 7.06
CA THR A 69 -3.66 21.57 7.28
C THR A 69 -3.24 20.97 8.63
N ALA A 70 -1.96 21.04 8.98
CA ALA A 70 -1.46 20.57 10.28
C ALA A 70 -1.96 21.41 11.46
N SER A 71 -2.10 22.74 11.29
CA SER A 71 -2.64 23.64 12.32
C SER A 71 -4.11 23.36 12.59
N TYR A 72 -4.92 23.18 11.54
CA TYR A 72 -6.33 22.77 11.67
C TYR A 72 -6.48 21.46 12.43
N ASN A 73 -5.77 20.41 11.97
CA ASN A 73 -5.84 19.08 12.56
C ASN A 73 -5.46 19.05 14.04
N LYS A 74 -4.54 19.93 14.48
CA LYS A 74 -4.02 19.91 15.86
C LYS A 74 -4.78 20.80 16.84
N HIS A 75 -5.32 21.94 16.40
CA HIS A 75 -5.79 22.97 17.34
C HIS A 75 -7.21 23.49 17.07
N PHE A 76 -7.70 23.44 15.83
CA PHE A 76 -8.91 24.17 15.46
C PHE A 76 -10.09 23.30 15.05
N PHE A 77 -9.91 21.99 14.83
CA PHE A 77 -11.01 21.10 14.42
C PHE A 77 -12.16 21.00 15.44
N THR A 78 -11.88 21.19 16.74
CA THR A 78 -12.89 21.16 17.81
C THR A 78 -13.74 22.43 17.86
N LEU A 79 -13.27 23.51 17.24
CA LEU A 79 -13.92 24.82 17.22
C LEU A 79 -14.68 25.07 15.91
N ASP A 80 -14.59 24.13 14.95
CA ASP A 80 -15.24 24.23 13.65
C ASP A 80 -16.76 23.97 13.81
N PRO A 81 -17.63 24.97 13.61
CA PRO A 81 -19.07 24.79 13.74
C PRO A 81 -19.68 24.05 12.54
N PHE A 82 -18.89 23.75 11.51
CA PHE A 82 -19.33 23.16 10.25
C PHE A 82 -18.86 21.71 10.12
N VAL A 83 -19.07 20.94 11.18
CA VAL A 83 -18.79 19.51 11.30
C VAL A 83 -20.08 18.75 11.62
N ASP A 84 -20.06 17.43 11.36
CA ASP A 84 -21.16 16.50 11.67
C ASP A 84 -22.50 16.91 11.03
N LEU A 85 -22.42 17.33 9.77
CA LEU A 85 -23.57 17.71 8.98
C LEU A 85 -24.49 16.50 8.74
N PRO A 86 -25.81 16.71 8.55
CA PRO A 86 -26.69 15.61 8.18
C PRO A 86 -26.18 14.88 6.93
N ASN A 87 -26.15 13.54 7.01
CA ASN A 87 -25.52 12.72 5.99
C ASN A 87 -26.10 13.01 4.60
N ARG A 88 -25.21 13.27 3.63
CA ARG A 88 -25.50 13.58 2.22
C ARG A 88 -26.29 14.87 1.99
N GLN A 89 -26.50 15.69 3.02
CA GLN A 89 -27.19 16.95 2.88
C GLN A 89 -26.20 18.06 2.55
N VAL A 90 -26.45 18.76 1.44
CA VAL A 90 -25.68 19.94 1.06
C VAL A 90 -26.25 21.16 1.76
N VAL A 91 -25.39 21.85 2.50
CA VAL A 91 -25.76 23.00 3.33
C VAL A 91 -24.71 24.09 3.24
N THR A 92 -25.11 25.32 3.56
CA THR A 92 -24.19 26.46 3.69
C THR A 92 -23.95 26.78 5.15
N LEU A 93 -22.80 27.38 5.47
CA LEU A 93 -22.48 27.79 6.83
C LEU A 93 -23.51 28.78 7.42
N ALA A 94 -24.04 29.67 6.58
CA ALA A 94 -25.03 30.66 6.96
C ALA A 94 -26.37 30.07 7.45
N GLU A 95 -26.61 28.76 7.21
CA GLU A 95 -27.78 28.04 7.74
C GLU A 95 -27.62 27.65 9.22
N PHE A 96 -26.39 27.67 9.76
CA PHE A 96 -26.07 27.24 11.13
C PHE A 96 -25.61 28.37 12.03
N VAL A 97 -24.85 29.33 11.48
CA VAL A 97 -24.26 30.42 12.26
C VAL A 97 -24.60 31.75 11.60
N SER A 98 -25.05 32.72 12.41
CA SER A 98 -25.30 34.07 11.90
C SER A 98 -23.99 34.72 11.46
N ASN A 99 -24.06 35.61 10.46
CA ASN A 99 -22.85 36.30 9.98
C ASN A 99 -22.15 37.13 11.08
N ASP A 100 -22.90 37.61 12.07
CA ASP A 100 -22.35 38.39 13.18
C ASP A 100 -21.60 37.47 14.16
N ASP A 101 -22.22 36.38 14.60
CA ASP A 101 -21.57 35.41 15.48
C ASP A 101 -20.34 34.77 14.82
N TRP A 102 -20.42 34.51 13.52
CA TRP A 102 -19.33 33.93 12.74
C TRP A 102 -18.09 34.84 12.73
N GLN A 103 -18.28 36.13 12.45
CA GLN A 103 -17.20 37.12 12.43
C GLN A 103 -16.54 37.31 13.79
N HIS A 104 -17.27 37.08 14.88
CA HIS A 104 -16.75 37.22 16.23
C HIS A 104 -16.10 35.93 16.76
N SER A 105 -16.28 34.79 16.08
CA SER A 105 -15.74 33.50 16.50
C SER A 105 -14.21 33.44 16.48
N GLU A 106 -13.64 32.74 17.47
CA GLU A 106 -12.18 32.52 17.54
C GLU A 106 -11.67 31.68 16.37
N PHE A 107 -12.47 30.72 15.91
CA PHE A 107 -12.14 29.88 14.77
C PHE A 107 -12.01 30.71 13.48
N TYR A 108 -12.97 31.61 13.21
CA TYR A 108 -12.89 32.48 12.05
C TYR A 108 -11.67 33.41 12.10
N LYS A 109 -11.51 34.19 13.18
CA LYS A 109 -10.45 35.21 13.29
C LYS A 109 -9.03 34.61 13.23
N ASN A 110 -8.82 33.48 13.89
CA ASN A 110 -7.49 32.91 14.02
C ASN A 110 -7.10 31.98 12.86
N PHE A 111 -8.09 31.40 12.15
CA PHE A 111 -7.81 30.37 11.14
C PHE A 111 -8.33 30.69 9.74
N LEU A 112 -9.53 31.26 9.59
CA LEU A 112 -10.17 31.45 8.27
C LEU A 112 -10.03 32.86 7.71
N GLU A 113 -9.98 33.89 8.56
CA GLU A 113 -9.76 35.28 8.15
C GLU A 113 -8.39 35.49 7.45
N PRO A 114 -7.25 34.95 7.94
CA PRO A 114 -5.96 35.15 7.28
C PRO A 114 -5.86 34.55 5.87
N VAL A 115 -6.68 33.53 5.58
CA VAL A 115 -6.74 32.87 4.27
C VAL A 115 -7.93 33.38 3.42
N ASP A 116 -8.68 34.35 3.95
CA ASP A 116 -9.90 34.93 3.39
C ASP A 116 -10.88 33.85 2.91
N VAL A 117 -11.39 33.10 3.89
CA VAL A 117 -12.49 32.14 3.76
C VAL A 117 -13.65 32.62 4.62
N PHE A 118 -14.80 32.88 3.99
CA PHE A 118 -15.97 33.39 4.70
C PHE A 118 -17.25 32.61 4.38
N HIS A 119 -17.54 32.43 3.09
CA HIS A 119 -18.68 31.63 2.64
C HIS A 119 -18.24 30.18 2.47
N ILE A 120 -18.93 29.24 3.12
CA ILE A 120 -18.65 27.81 3.02
C ILE A 120 -19.91 27.06 2.59
N LEU A 121 -19.77 26.24 1.56
CA LEU A 121 -20.72 25.24 1.10
C LEU A 121 -20.12 23.86 1.35
N GLY A 122 -20.90 22.90 1.82
CA GLY A 122 -20.36 21.57 2.02
C GLY A 122 -21.41 20.50 2.28
N ALA A 123 -20.91 19.27 2.33
CA ALA A 123 -21.68 18.10 2.71
C ALA A 123 -20.78 17.08 3.41
N ASP A 124 -21.39 16.30 4.28
CA ASP A 124 -20.77 15.15 4.92
C ASP A 124 -21.32 13.87 4.28
N ILE A 125 -20.42 12.93 3.98
CA ILE A 125 -20.72 11.68 3.31
C ILE A 125 -20.25 10.56 4.24
N ASN A 126 -21.21 9.92 4.88
CA ASN A 126 -20.99 8.74 5.71
C ASN A 126 -21.43 7.51 4.93
N THR A 127 -20.47 6.62 4.66
CA THR A 127 -20.72 5.34 3.98
C THR A 127 -21.11 4.26 4.99
N CYS A 128 -21.86 3.25 4.54
CA CYS A 128 -22.22 2.09 5.38
C CYS A 128 -21.01 1.33 5.92
N ASP A 129 -19.88 1.39 5.21
CA ASP A 129 -18.62 0.72 5.56
C ASP A 129 -17.78 1.55 6.56
N GLY A 130 -18.35 2.62 7.14
CA GLY A 130 -17.75 3.41 8.21
C GLY A 130 -16.86 4.57 7.75
N ALA A 131 -16.71 4.79 6.45
CA ALA A 131 -15.98 5.95 5.94
C ALA A 131 -16.77 7.24 6.18
N GLN A 132 -16.09 8.23 6.74
CA GLN A 132 -16.59 9.58 6.91
C GLN A 132 -15.78 10.50 6.02
N CYS A 133 -16.41 11.08 5.01
CA CYS A 133 -15.75 12.02 4.11
C CYS A 133 -16.51 13.34 4.12
N ARG A 134 -15.80 14.44 3.87
CA ARG A 134 -16.38 15.78 3.87
C ARG A 134 -15.89 16.53 2.65
N ILE A 135 -16.79 17.24 1.98
CA ILE A 135 -16.42 18.21 0.95
C ILE A 135 -16.77 19.61 1.45
N ARG A 136 -15.84 20.54 1.28
CA ARG A 136 -15.97 21.95 1.66
C ARG A 136 -15.53 22.80 0.47
N ILE A 137 -16.34 23.78 0.13
CA ILE A 137 -16.11 24.72 -0.97
C ILE A 137 -16.22 26.11 -0.36
N SER A 138 -15.17 26.91 -0.54
CA SER A 138 -15.01 28.16 0.18
C SER A 138 -14.81 29.33 -0.77
N ARG A 139 -15.51 30.44 -0.49
CA ARG A 139 -15.35 31.74 -1.15
C ARG A 139 -14.92 32.79 -0.11
N GLY A 140 -14.30 33.87 -0.59
CA GLY A 140 -13.86 34.99 0.23
C GLY A 140 -15.02 35.81 0.77
N ARG A 141 -14.71 36.83 1.57
CA ARG A 141 -15.72 37.69 2.21
C ARG A 141 -16.47 38.60 1.25
N ASP A 142 -15.76 39.11 0.25
CA ASP A 142 -16.32 40.04 -0.74
C ASP A 142 -16.99 39.33 -1.93
N ASP A 143 -16.90 38.00 -1.97
CA ASP A 143 -17.50 37.17 -3.00
C ASP A 143 -19.01 36.95 -2.78
N LYS A 144 -19.72 36.53 -3.83
CA LYS A 144 -21.14 36.19 -3.72
C LYS A 144 -21.34 34.93 -2.85
N PRO A 145 -22.26 34.95 -1.86
CA PRO A 145 -22.65 33.76 -1.11
C PRO A 145 -23.15 32.63 -2.03
N PHE A 146 -22.95 31.38 -1.61
CA PHE A 146 -23.49 30.22 -2.33
C PHE A 146 -25.02 30.21 -2.31
N GLY A 147 -25.64 30.06 -3.47
CA GLY A 147 -27.09 30.02 -3.63
C GLY A 147 -27.64 28.61 -3.83
N ASN A 148 -28.94 28.53 -4.14
CA ASN A 148 -29.63 27.27 -4.37
C ASN A 148 -29.11 26.51 -5.60
N GLU A 149 -28.57 27.21 -6.61
CA GLU A 149 -28.02 26.60 -7.81
C GLU A 149 -26.74 25.82 -7.51
N GLU A 150 -25.79 26.42 -6.77
CA GLU A 150 -24.57 25.72 -6.35
C GLU A 150 -24.88 24.57 -5.39
N LYS A 151 -25.87 24.73 -4.49
CA LYS A 151 -26.35 23.64 -3.63
C LYS A 151 -26.91 22.49 -4.45
N ALA A 152 -27.77 22.77 -5.43
CA ALA A 152 -28.36 21.75 -6.29
C ALA A 152 -27.28 21.02 -7.10
N LEU A 153 -26.31 21.75 -7.65
CA LEU A 153 -25.19 21.16 -8.38
C LEU A 153 -24.39 20.18 -7.50
N LEU A 154 -23.95 20.63 -6.32
CA LEU A 154 -23.19 19.76 -5.42
C LEU A 154 -24.02 18.55 -4.98
N THR A 155 -25.34 18.73 -4.79
CA THR A 155 -26.28 17.65 -4.46
C THR A 155 -26.30 16.56 -5.54
N HIS A 156 -26.21 16.94 -6.82
CA HIS A 156 -26.09 15.97 -7.91
C HIS A 156 -24.77 15.20 -7.89
N PHE A 157 -23.66 15.79 -7.42
CA PHE A 157 -22.37 15.11 -7.31
C PHE A 157 -22.26 14.18 -6.09
N ILE A 158 -23.00 14.41 -5.00
CA ILE A 158 -22.94 13.58 -3.78
C ILE A 158 -23.02 12.06 -4.05
N PRO A 159 -24.02 11.53 -4.79
CA PRO A 159 -24.08 10.09 -5.05
C PRO A 159 -22.90 9.57 -5.87
N HIS A 160 -22.31 10.39 -6.74
CA HIS A 160 -21.13 10.01 -7.52
C HIS A 160 -19.86 10.01 -6.67
N LEU A 161 -19.68 11.04 -5.82
CA LEU A 161 -18.62 11.10 -4.82
C LEU A 161 -18.66 9.87 -3.92
N GLU A 162 -19.83 9.50 -3.39
CA GLU A 162 -19.97 8.31 -2.55
C GLU A 162 -19.53 7.03 -3.26
N ARG A 163 -19.95 6.83 -4.52
CA ARG A 163 -19.54 5.66 -5.32
C ARG A 163 -18.03 5.65 -5.55
N SER A 164 -17.46 6.79 -5.88
CA SER A 164 -16.01 6.88 -6.11
C SER A 164 -15.19 6.66 -4.85
N ILE A 165 -15.66 7.15 -3.69
CA ILE A 165 -15.04 6.90 -2.38
C ILE A 165 -15.03 5.40 -2.09
N LYS A 166 -16.16 4.72 -2.33
CA LYS A 166 -16.26 3.25 -2.17
C LYS A 166 -15.26 2.51 -3.06
N ILE A 167 -15.12 2.92 -4.32
CA ILE A 167 -14.11 2.35 -5.24
C ILE A 167 -12.70 2.58 -4.69
N HIS A 168 -12.36 3.80 -4.28
CA HIS A 168 -11.04 4.12 -3.72
C HIS A 168 -10.72 3.30 -2.47
N MET A 169 -11.69 3.13 -1.57
CA MET A 169 -11.51 2.31 -0.37
C MET A 169 -11.30 0.84 -0.69
N GLN A 170 -12.04 0.29 -1.66
CA GLN A 170 -11.85 -1.09 -2.11
C GLN A 170 -10.47 -1.28 -2.74
N LEU A 171 -10.02 -0.34 -3.58
CA LEU A 171 -8.68 -0.38 -4.18
C LEU A 171 -7.58 -0.32 -3.12
N ASN A 172 -7.67 0.62 -2.18
CA ASN A 172 -6.70 0.73 -1.08
C ASN A 172 -6.67 -0.52 -0.20
N ARG A 173 -7.82 -1.14 0.05
CA ARG A 173 -7.90 -2.40 0.82
C ARG A 173 -7.20 -3.54 0.07
N ILE A 174 -7.50 -3.70 -1.21
CA ILE A 174 -6.86 -4.72 -2.07
C ILE A 174 -5.35 -4.49 -2.12
N GLU A 175 -4.91 -3.24 -2.24
CA GLU A 175 -3.50 -2.90 -2.27
C GLU A 175 -2.80 -3.13 -0.91
N ALA A 176 -3.45 -2.80 0.21
CA ALA A 176 -2.94 -3.07 1.54
C ALA A 176 -2.80 -4.58 1.80
N GLU A 177 -3.82 -5.37 1.43
CA GLU A 177 -3.78 -6.84 1.51
C GLU A 177 -2.66 -7.39 0.61
N ARG A 178 -2.53 -6.91 -0.63
CA ARG A 178 -1.44 -7.30 -1.55
C ARG A 178 -0.07 -6.99 -0.96
N ASN A 179 0.12 -5.80 -0.41
CA ASN A 179 1.40 -5.36 0.15
C ASN A 179 1.74 -6.16 1.42
N LEU A 180 0.76 -6.52 2.24
CA LEU A 180 0.94 -7.40 3.39
C LEU A 180 1.42 -8.80 2.95
N TYR A 181 0.77 -9.40 1.95
CA TYR A 181 1.19 -10.71 1.42
C TYR A 181 2.57 -10.65 0.75
N ALA A 182 2.86 -9.60 -0.02
CA ALA A 182 4.17 -9.40 -0.62
C ALA A 182 5.27 -9.22 0.43
N GLY A 183 4.99 -8.47 1.51
CA GLY A 183 5.87 -8.31 2.66
C GLY A 183 6.19 -9.66 3.34
N ALA A 184 5.17 -10.48 3.57
CA ALA A 184 5.33 -11.82 4.13
C ALA A 184 6.24 -12.72 3.26
N VAL A 185 6.07 -12.67 1.93
CA VAL A 185 6.92 -13.44 1.00
C VAL A 185 8.37 -12.93 1.00
N ASN A 186 8.59 -11.62 1.12
CA ASN A 186 9.95 -11.06 1.22
C ASN A 186 10.71 -11.59 2.43
N GLN A 187 10.05 -11.73 3.57
CA GLN A 187 10.68 -12.21 4.81
C GLN A 187 11.05 -13.71 4.73
N LEU A 188 10.38 -14.47 3.85
CA LEU A 188 10.76 -15.86 3.54
C LEU A 188 12.01 -15.97 2.64
N ALA A 189 12.66 -14.85 2.29
CA ALA A 189 13.85 -14.80 1.43
C ALA A 189 13.62 -15.45 0.05
N VAL A 190 12.39 -15.36 -0.48
CA VAL A 190 12.03 -15.87 -1.80
C VAL A 190 11.88 -14.71 -2.79
N GLY A 191 12.62 -14.77 -3.89
CA GLY A 191 12.45 -13.87 -5.03
C GLY A 191 11.14 -14.17 -5.77
N THR A 192 10.34 -13.16 -6.05
CA THR A 192 9.08 -13.29 -6.79
C THR A 192 9.07 -12.39 -8.01
N ILE A 193 8.75 -12.95 -9.17
CA ILE A 193 8.60 -12.23 -10.44
C ILE A 193 7.26 -12.59 -11.05
N ILE A 194 6.48 -11.58 -11.41
CA ILE A 194 5.18 -11.72 -12.06
C ILE A 194 5.32 -11.35 -13.53
N LEU A 195 4.83 -12.22 -14.41
CA LEU A 195 4.85 -12.04 -15.86
C LEU A 195 3.43 -11.84 -16.43
N ASP A 196 3.33 -11.11 -17.54
CA ASP A 196 2.13 -11.01 -18.38
C ASP A 196 1.96 -12.19 -19.35
N GLU A 197 0.93 -12.14 -20.19
CA GLU A 197 0.63 -13.15 -21.21
C GLU A 197 1.72 -13.28 -22.30
N ALA A 198 2.52 -12.23 -22.51
CA ALA A 198 3.63 -12.20 -23.44
C ALA A 198 4.94 -12.69 -22.78
N GLY A 199 4.94 -12.98 -21.48
CA GLY A 199 6.12 -13.35 -20.70
C GLY A 199 6.99 -12.17 -20.30
N LYS A 200 6.48 -10.94 -20.39
CA LYS A 200 7.15 -9.72 -19.94
C LYS A 200 6.99 -9.55 -18.44
N VAL A 201 8.03 -9.05 -17.77
CA VAL A 201 7.97 -8.74 -16.34
C VAL A 201 6.99 -7.60 -16.08
N LEU A 202 5.96 -7.87 -15.26
CA LEU A 202 5.02 -6.89 -14.73
C LEU A 202 5.47 -6.34 -13.38
N GLN A 203 5.94 -7.21 -12.50
CA GLN A 203 6.31 -6.84 -11.14
C GLN A 203 7.39 -7.78 -10.60
N THR A 204 8.26 -7.23 -9.76
CA THR A 204 9.28 -7.93 -8.99
C THR A 204 9.16 -7.56 -7.51
N ASN A 205 9.65 -8.43 -6.63
CA ASN A 205 9.89 -8.07 -5.23
C ASN A 205 11.36 -7.71 -4.99
N GLN A 206 11.67 -7.17 -3.81
CA GLN A 206 13.01 -6.70 -3.47
C GLN A 206 14.09 -7.80 -3.56
N VAL A 207 13.74 -9.05 -3.21
CA VAL A 207 14.65 -10.19 -3.31
C VAL A 207 14.96 -10.51 -4.79
N ALA A 208 13.94 -10.53 -5.65
CA ALA A 208 14.13 -10.74 -7.08
C ALA A 208 14.95 -9.62 -7.73
N ASP A 209 14.70 -8.35 -7.36
CA ASP A 209 15.46 -7.21 -7.86
C ASP A 209 16.95 -7.34 -7.54
N ARG A 210 17.29 -7.74 -6.31
CA ARG A 210 18.67 -7.98 -5.91
C ARG A 210 19.31 -9.09 -6.75
N LEU A 211 18.64 -10.24 -6.88
CA LEU A 211 19.15 -11.37 -7.68
C LEU A 211 19.36 -11.00 -9.16
N ILE A 212 18.47 -10.20 -9.74
CA ILE A 212 18.60 -9.68 -11.11
C ILE A 212 19.78 -8.71 -11.23
N GLN A 213 20.00 -7.87 -10.22
CA GLN A 213 21.11 -6.90 -10.18
C GLN A 213 22.47 -7.58 -10.03
N GLU A 214 22.55 -8.66 -9.25
CA GLU A 214 23.76 -9.48 -9.09
C GLU A 214 24.21 -10.09 -10.43
N LYS A 215 23.27 -10.32 -11.36
CA LYS A 215 23.50 -10.92 -12.69
C LYS A 215 24.19 -12.29 -12.62
N ASP A 216 24.03 -12.98 -11.50
CA ASP A 216 24.67 -14.25 -11.21
C ASP A 216 23.65 -15.38 -11.32
N GLY A 217 23.40 -15.82 -12.56
CA GLY A 217 22.44 -16.87 -12.89
C GLY A 217 21.06 -16.36 -13.30
N ILE A 218 20.67 -15.12 -13.00
CA ILE A 218 19.42 -14.52 -13.52
C ILE A 218 19.70 -13.08 -13.96
N LYS A 219 19.14 -12.67 -15.10
CA LYS A 219 19.25 -11.29 -15.59
C LYS A 219 18.04 -10.91 -16.45
N LEU A 220 17.76 -9.61 -16.49
CA LEU A 220 16.72 -9.03 -17.35
C LEU A 220 17.34 -8.51 -18.65
N VAL A 221 16.81 -8.92 -19.81
CA VAL A 221 17.25 -8.48 -21.14
C VAL A 221 16.04 -8.20 -22.02
N ASN A 222 15.90 -6.96 -22.52
CA ASN A 222 14.76 -6.53 -23.34
C ASN A 222 13.40 -6.88 -22.72
N ASP A 223 13.25 -6.59 -21.43
CA ASP A 223 12.08 -6.91 -20.58
C ASP A 223 11.75 -8.41 -20.41
N GLY A 224 12.59 -9.31 -20.93
CA GLY A 224 12.48 -10.75 -20.76
C GLY A 224 13.51 -11.32 -19.78
N LEU A 225 13.12 -12.35 -19.03
CA LEU A 225 14.04 -13.05 -18.13
C LEU A 225 14.99 -13.97 -18.92
N GLN A 226 16.28 -13.90 -18.61
CA GLN A 226 17.27 -14.91 -18.97
C GLN A 226 17.79 -15.57 -17.70
N VAL A 227 17.84 -16.90 -17.72
CA VAL A 227 18.29 -17.71 -16.59
C VAL A 227 19.43 -18.63 -17.00
N GLY A 228 20.47 -18.69 -16.18
CA GLY A 228 21.64 -19.55 -16.32
C GLY A 228 22.27 -19.50 -17.71
N THR A 229 22.46 -20.68 -18.26
CA THR A 229 22.99 -20.88 -19.61
C THR A 229 21.92 -20.68 -20.68
N ALA A 230 22.32 -20.64 -21.96
CA ALA A 230 21.37 -20.60 -23.06
C ALA A 230 20.38 -21.79 -23.05
N ARG A 231 20.84 -22.95 -22.57
CA ARG A 231 20.01 -24.15 -22.41
C ARG A 231 18.97 -23.97 -21.29
N ASP A 232 19.39 -23.44 -20.14
CA ASP A 232 18.48 -23.20 -19.01
C ASP A 232 17.44 -22.13 -19.37
N THR A 233 17.86 -21.08 -20.09
CA THR A 233 16.94 -20.06 -20.63
C THR A 233 15.93 -20.65 -21.60
N GLN A 234 16.35 -21.58 -22.47
CA GLN A 234 15.44 -22.25 -23.40
C GLN A 234 14.42 -23.12 -22.65
N GLU A 235 14.87 -23.88 -21.66
CA GLU A 235 13.99 -24.71 -20.84
C GLU A 235 13.03 -23.84 -20.04
N PHE A 236 13.50 -22.81 -19.36
CA PHE A 236 12.66 -21.84 -18.65
C PHE A 236 11.57 -21.23 -19.54
N ARG A 237 11.92 -20.80 -20.76
CA ARG A 237 10.93 -20.28 -21.73
C ARG A 237 9.90 -21.34 -22.11
N ARG A 238 10.31 -22.61 -22.21
CA ARG A 238 9.40 -23.74 -22.46
C ARG A 238 8.41 -23.89 -21.30
N LEU A 239 8.88 -23.84 -20.05
CA LEU A 239 8.03 -23.96 -18.84
C LEU A 239 7.03 -22.80 -18.72
N VAL A 240 7.48 -21.56 -18.95
CA VAL A 240 6.60 -20.39 -18.96
C VAL A 240 5.52 -20.54 -20.03
N LYS A 241 5.90 -20.92 -21.26
CA LYS A 241 4.94 -21.14 -22.36
C LYS A 241 3.93 -22.24 -22.03
N GLN A 242 4.36 -23.33 -21.40
CA GLN A 242 3.47 -24.41 -21.00
C GLN A 242 2.49 -23.98 -19.89
N SER A 243 2.96 -23.17 -18.94
CA SER A 243 2.13 -22.58 -17.88
C SER A 243 1.05 -21.65 -18.46
N LEU A 244 1.42 -20.81 -19.44
CA LEU A 244 0.50 -19.94 -20.18
C LEU A 244 -0.58 -20.73 -20.95
N LEU A 245 -0.19 -21.85 -21.58
CA LEU A 245 -1.14 -22.71 -22.30
C LEU A 245 -2.10 -23.44 -21.35
N SER A 246 -1.60 -23.87 -20.19
CA SER A 246 -2.39 -24.66 -19.23
C SER A 246 -3.52 -23.87 -18.58
N GLN A 247 -3.35 -22.55 -18.39
CA GLN A 247 -4.40 -21.64 -17.91
C GLN A 247 -5.68 -21.71 -18.76
N LYS A 248 -5.55 -21.83 -20.08
CA LYS A 248 -6.69 -21.83 -21.01
C LYS A 248 -7.54 -23.10 -20.94
N SER A 249 -7.05 -24.13 -20.25
CA SER A 249 -7.62 -25.47 -20.25
C SER A 249 -8.21 -25.89 -18.89
N SER A 250 -8.35 -24.99 -17.91
CA SER A 250 -8.85 -25.29 -16.54
C SER A 250 -8.17 -26.48 -15.84
N ASN A 251 -6.99 -26.89 -16.31
CA ASN A 251 -6.22 -27.94 -15.67
C ASN A 251 -5.46 -27.38 -14.45
N PRO A 252 -5.30 -28.16 -13.38
CA PRO A 252 -4.52 -27.74 -12.22
C PRO A 252 -3.11 -27.33 -12.66
N SER A 253 -2.63 -26.19 -12.16
CA SER A 253 -1.34 -25.61 -12.56
C SER A 253 -0.22 -26.63 -12.37
N VAL A 254 0.49 -26.98 -13.44
CA VAL A 254 1.72 -27.78 -13.33
C VAL A 254 2.75 -26.91 -12.61
N VAL A 255 3.19 -27.33 -11.43
CA VAL A 255 4.31 -26.71 -10.73
C VAL A 255 5.59 -27.24 -11.36
N GLU A 256 6.27 -26.41 -12.13
CA GLU A 256 7.49 -26.81 -12.82
C GLU A 256 8.71 -26.16 -12.15
N ALA A 257 9.71 -26.98 -11.82
CA ALA A 257 10.90 -26.57 -11.10
C ALA A 257 12.15 -26.67 -11.99
N LEU A 258 13.02 -25.67 -11.91
CA LEU A 258 14.30 -25.60 -12.62
C LEU A 258 15.41 -25.29 -11.63
N ARG A 259 16.58 -25.91 -11.82
CA ARG A 259 17.81 -25.50 -11.14
C ARG A 259 18.65 -24.68 -12.09
N VAL A 260 19.19 -23.56 -11.62
CA VAL A 260 19.92 -22.60 -12.44
C VAL A 260 21.32 -22.44 -11.87
N GLN A 261 22.31 -22.79 -12.67
CA GLN A 261 23.71 -22.66 -12.31
C GLN A 261 24.13 -21.20 -12.28
N ARG A 262 24.96 -20.86 -11.29
CA ARG A 262 25.53 -19.53 -11.12
C ARG A 262 26.92 -19.45 -11.74
N PRO A 263 27.19 -18.48 -12.64
CA PRO A 263 28.53 -18.25 -13.17
C PRO A 263 29.62 -18.06 -12.11
N SER A 264 29.27 -17.54 -10.93
CA SER A 264 30.20 -17.39 -9.80
C SER A 264 30.67 -18.72 -9.18
N GLY A 265 29.98 -19.82 -9.45
CA GLY A 265 30.21 -21.12 -8.80
C GLY A 265 29.55 -21.27 -7.43
N ARG A 266 28.76 -20.29 -6.97
CA ARG A 266 27.87 -20.40 -5.80
C ARG A 266 26.79 -21.47 -6.03
N ALA A 267 26.14 -21.94 -4.97
CA ALA A 267 25.11 -22.99 -5.03
C ALA A 267 24.01 -22.69 -6.05
N ASP A 268 23.45 -23.68 -6.74
CA ASP A 268 22.44 -23.41 -7.78
C ASP A 268 21.19 -22.70 -7.22
N LEU A 269 20.62 -21.77 -8.00
CA LEU A 269 19.32 -21.16 -7.69
C LEU A 269 18.19 -22.16 -7.99
N GLY A 270 17.20 -22.23 -7.11
CA GLY A 270 15.96 -22.96 -7.36
C GLY A 270 14.91 -22.03 -7.94
N ILE A 271 14.29 -22.40 -9.07
CA ILE A 271 13.22 -21.65 -9.70
C ILE A 271 11.96 -22.52 -9.76
N ILE A 272 10.82 -21.96 -9.40
CA ILE A 272 9.50 -22.57 -9.57
C ILE A 272 8.63 -21.64 -10.42
N VAL A 273 7.99 -22.19 -11.45
CA VAL A 273 7.05 -21.48 -12.31
C VAL A 273 5.63 -21.96 -12.02
N ARG A 274 4.69 -21.03 -11.83
CA ARG A 274 3.28 -21.31 -11.56
C ARG A 274 2.37 -20.38 -12.37
N SER A 275 1.30 -20.92 -12.93
CA SER A 275 0.25 -20.11 -13.55
C SER A 275 -0.68 -19.48 -12.51
N VAL A 276 -1.06 -18.22 -12.72
CA VAL A 276 -2.13 -17.56 -11.94
C VAL A 276 -3.48 -18.01 -12.48
N PRO A 277 -4.46 -18.42 -11.67
CA PRO A 277 -5.81 -18.66 -12.19
C PRO A 277 -6.41 -17.35 -12.72
N LEU A 278 -6.90 -17.34 -13.97
CA LEU A 278 -7.63 -16.20 -14.51
C LEU A 278 -8.99 -16.10 -13.83
N SER A 279 -9.45 -14.86 -13.58
CA SER A 279 -10.86 -14.63 -13.23
C SER A 279 -11.70 -14.52 -14.50
N ASP A 280 -12.99 -14.86 -14.43
CA ASP A 280 -13.91 -14.86 -15.58
C ASP A 280 -14.01 -13.50 -16.31
N TRP A 281 -13.56 -12.41 -15.66
CA TRP A 281 -13.59 -11.03 -16.16
C TRP A 281 -12.20 -10.41 -16.34
N SER A 282 -11.15 -11.23 -16.34
CA SER A 282 -9.78 -10.76 -16.58
C SER A 282 -9.57 -10.45 -18.07
N GLU A 283 -9.74 -9.18 -18.45
CA GLU A 283 -9.43 -8.69 -19.80
C GLU A 283 -8.32 -7.62 -19.76
N GLY A 284 -7.28 -7.77 -20.58
CA GLY A 284 -6.23 -6.76 -20.76
C GLY A 284 -4.81 -7.35 -20.88
N LYS A 285 -3.94 -6.64 -21.62
CA LYS A 285 -2.55 -7.05 -21.92
C LYS A 285 -1.60 -7.08 -20.71
N GLN A 286 -2.04 -6.63 -19.54
CA GLN A 286 -1.23 -6.51 -18.32
C GLN A 286 -1.72 -7.41 -17.17
N CYS A 287 -2.55 -8.42 -17.48
CA CYS A 287 -2.99 -9.36 -16.45
C CYS A 287 -1.84 -10.26 -15.97
N PRO A 288 -1.69 -10.45 -14.64
CA PRO A 288 -0.69 -11.35 -14.10
C PRO A 288 -1.04 -12.78 -14.50
N THR A 289 -0.14 -13.41 -15.25
CA THR A 289 -0.43 -14.69 -15.90
C THR A 289 0.46 -15.81 -15.35
N VAL A 290 1.72 -15.50 -15.08
CA VAL A 290 2.68 -16.44 -14.51
C VAL A 290 3.40 -15.80 -13.34
N VAL A 291 3.60 -16.55 -12.26
CA VAL A 291 4.44 -16.17 -11.13
C VAL A 291 5.63 -17.11 -11.07
N ILE A 292 6.81 -16.52 -10.88
CA ILE A 292 8.08 -17.22 -10.74
C ILE A 292 8.57 -16.99 -9.31
N PHE A 293 8.86 -18.07 -8.61
CA PHE A 293 9.51 -18.06 -7.31
C PHE A 293 10.97 -18.48 -7.47
N ILE A 294 11.87 -17.79 -6.80
CA ILE A 294 13.32 -18.01 -6.84
C ILE A 294 13.82 -18.16 -5.41
N SER A 295 14.52 -19.25 -5.13
CA SER A 295 15.21 -19.50 -3.86
C SER A 295 16.72 -19.50 -4.07
N ASP A 296 17.44 -18.66 -3.33
CA ASP A 296 18.90 -18.75 -3.21
C ASP A 296 19.25 -19.55 -1.94
N PRO A 297 19.86 -20.74 -2.05
CA PRO A 297 20.24 -21.54 -0.88
C PRO A 297 21.25 -20.87 0.05
N GLU A 298 22.01 -19.90 -0.45
CA GLU A 298 23.01 -19.17 0.33
C GLU A 298 22.46 -17.86 0.92
N GLN A 299 21.20 -17.53 0.63
CA GLN A 299 20.56 -16.36 1.21
C GLN A 299 20.18 -16.64 2.66
N GLN A 300 20.74 -15.83 3.57
CA GLN A 300 20.44 -15.92 4.99
C GLN A 300 19.00 -15.48 5.27
N SER A 301 18.34 -16.19 6.18
CA SER A 301 17.04 -15.78 6.70
C SER A 301 17.22 -14.59 7.63
N THR A 302 16.50 -13.50 7.37
CA THR A 302 16.58 -12.25 8.13
C THR A 302 15.37 -12.09 9.05
N ALA A 303 15.03 -13.11 9.82
CA ALA A 303 14.00 -13.00 10.86
C ALA A 303 14.39 -11.91 11.88
N PRO A 304 13.51 -10.96 12.24
CA PRO A 304 13.84 -9.95 13.23
C PRO A 304 14.15 -10.57 14.59
N GLN A 305 15.27 -10.18 15.17
CA GLN A 305 15.74 -10.74 16.43
C GLN A 305 14.74 -10.48 17.56
N GLU A 306 14.03 -9.34 17.55
CA GLU A 306 13.00 -9.01 18.55
C GLU A 306 11.87 -10.04 18.57
N ILE A 307 11.49 -10.58 17.41
CA ILE A 307 10.39 -11.52 17.28
C ILE A 307 10.81 -12.92 17.71
N VAL A 308 12.02 -13.34 17.32
CA VAL A 308 12.62 -14.59 17.80
C VAL A 308 12.75 -14.56 19.33
N ARG A 309 13.15 -13.42 19.91
CA ARG A 309 13.21 -13.23 21.36
C ARG A 309 11.86 -13.38 22.02
N ALA A 310 10.83 -12.71 21.49
CA ALA A 310 9.49 -12.73 22.05
C ALA A 310 8.82 -14.11 21.94
N LEU A 311 9.06 -14.86 20.85
CA LEU A 311 8.44 -16.17 20.63
C LEU A 311 9.06 -17.30 21.44
N PHE A 312 10.36 -17.20 21.77
CA PHE A 312 11.10 -18.28 22.44
C PHE A 312 11.68 -17.88 23.81
N ASP A 313 11.34 -16.69 24.30
CA ASP A 313 11.88 -16.09 25.53
C ASP A 313 13.42 -16.06 25.57
N PHE A 314 14.04 -15.86 24.41
CA PHE A 314 15.50 -15.81 24.29
C PHE A 314 16.08 -14.47 24.75
N THR A 315 17.26 -14.55 25.35
CA THR A 315 18.12 -13.38 25.58
C THR A 315 18.74 -12.90 24.26
N PRO A 316 19.30 -11.68 24.20
CA PRO A 316 19.99 -11.20 23.00
C PRO A 316 21.10 -12.15 22.52
N ALA A 317 21.95 -12.64 23.44
CA ALA A 317 23.05 -13.55 23.10
C ALA A 317 22.56 -14.93 22.60
N GLU A 318 21.51 -15.48 23.24
CA GLU A 318 20.89 -16.73 22.79
C GLU A 318 20.25 -16.59 21.40
N THR A 319 19.64 -15.44 21.12
CA THR A 319 19.00 -15.16 19.83
C THR A 319 20.04 -15.07 18.73
N GLN A 320 21.12 -14.33 18.96
CA GLN A 320 22.23 -14.23 18.01
C GLN A 320 22.80 -15.62 17.68
N LEU A 321 23.07 -16.43 18.70
CA LEU A 321 23.52 -17.81 18.50
C LEU A 321 22.51 -18.63 17.71
N ALA A 322 21.23 -18.62 18.12
CA ALA A 322 20.18 -19.40 17.47
C ALA A 322 19.99 -19.03 15.99
N MET A 323 20.10 -17.74 15.65
CA MET A 323 20.01 -17.24 14.28
C MET A 323 21.19 -17.68 13.41
N LEU A 324 22.42 -17.64 13.94
CA LEU A 324 23.60 -18.15 13.21
C LEU A 324 23.46 -19.65 12.92
N LEU A 325 23.01 -20.43 13.91
CA LEU A 325 22.75 -21.86 13.72
C LEU A 325 21.61 -22.11 12.72
N ALA A 326 20.57 -21.28 12.72
CA ALA A 326 19.46 -21.37 11.75
C ALA A 326 19.89 -21.05 10.32
N ASN A 327 20.87 -20.17 10.16
CA ASN A 327 21.53 -19.85 8.89
C ASN A 327 22.61 -20.87 8.48
N GLY A 328 22.71 -22.00 9.18
CA GLY A 328 23.53 -23.14 8.78
C GLY A 328 24.94 -23.17 9.36
N LEU A 329 25.32 -22.20 10.19
CA LEU A 329 26.63 -22.23 10.85
C LEU A 329 26.69 -23.38 11.87
N THR A 330 27.87 -23.95 12.00
CA THR A 330 28.21 -24.84 13.10
C THR A 330 28.33 -24.05 14.40
N LEU A 331 28.29 -24.76 15.54
CA LEU A 331 28.47 -24.11 16.84
C LEU A 331 29.85 -23.44 16.97
N ASP A 332 30.87 -23.98 16.30
CA ASP A 332 32.23 -23.46 16.36
C ASP A 332 32.35 -22.16 15.54
N GLU A 333 31.87 -22.17 14.29
CA GLU A 333 31.81 -20.96 13.45
C GLU A 333 30.96 -19.86 14.11
N ALA A 334 29.81 -20.21 14.69
CA ALA A 334 28.98 -19.26 15.41
C ALA A 334 29.67 -18.70 16.68
N SER A 335 30.55 -19.47 17.31
CA SER A 335 31.35 -18.99 18.45
C SER A 335 32.37 -17.96 18.01
N GLU A 336 33.05 -18.22 16.88
CA GLU A 336 34.02 -17.32 16.28
C GLU A 336 33.36 -16.01 15.82
N GLU A 337 32.24 -16.10 15.10
CA GLU A 337 31.47 -14.95 14.62
C GLU A 337 31.00 -14.04 15.76
N LEU A 338 30.58 -14.63 16.89
CA LEU A 338 30.15 -13.87 18.08
C LEU A 338 31.30 -13.42 18.97
N GLY A 339 32.54 -13.84 18.69
CA GLY A 339 33.70 -13.52 19.53
C GLY A 339 33.64 -14.13 20.94
N ILE A 340 32.98 -15.28 21.11
CA ILE A 340 32.80 -15.95 22.41
C ILE A 340 33.49 -17.32 22.46
N SER A 341 33.80 -17.79 23.67
CA SER A 341 34.41 -19.12 23.83
C SER A 341 33.40 -20.23 23.47
N ARG A 342 33.91 -21.35 22.94
CA ARG A 342 33.10 -22.55 22.66
C ARG A 342 32.30 -23.03 23.88
N ASN A 343 32.85 -22.89 25.08
CA ASN A 343 32.16 -23.25 26.32
C ASN A 343 30.96 -22.33 26.58
N THR A 344 31.11 -21.03 26.31
CA THR A 344 30.03 -20.03 26.41
C THR A 344 28.92 -20.33 25.39
N SER A 345 29.25 -20.63 24.14
CA SER A 345 28.27 -21.02 23.11
C SER A 345 27.51 -22.28 23.48
N ARG A 346 28.19 -23.29 24.07
CA ARG A 346 27.54 -24.50 24.58
C ARG A 346 26.59 -24.19 25.75
N ALA A 347 26.93 -23.23 26.62
CA ALA A 347 26.06 -22.80 27.69
C ALA A 347 24.80 -22.11 27.16
N HIS A 348 24.95 -21.18 26.21
CA HIS A 348 23.82 -20.55 25.52
C HIS A 348 22.94 -21.59 24.80
N LEU A 349 23.54 -22.54 24.08
CA LEU A 349 22.80 -23.61 23.40
C LEU A 349 21.99 -24.46 24.39
N ARG A 350 22.55 -24.85 25.54
CA ARG A 350 21.80 -25.59 26.59
C ARG A 350 20.65 -24.76 27.14
N SER A 351 20.84 -23.46 27.30
CA SER A 351 19.76 -22.55 27.72
C SER A 351 18.64 -22.50 26.69
N THR A 352 18.96 -22.34 25.39
CA THR A 352 17.95 -22.37 24.32
C THR A 352 17.17 -23.68 24.27
N PHE A 353 17.82 -24.82 24.51
CA PHE A 353 17.17 -26.13 24.61
C PHE A 353 16.21 -26.21 25.79
N SER A 354 16.61 -25.69 26.96
CA SER A 354 15.74 -25.64 28.13
C SER A 354 14.50 -24.78 27.90
N LYS A 355 14.63 -23.65 27.20
CA LYS A 355 13.52 -22.73 26.93
C LYS A 355 12.54 -23.25 25.86
N THR A 356 13.04 -23.97 24.87
CA THR A 356 12.23 -24.49 23.76
C THR A 356 11.78 -25.94 23.93
N GLY A 357 12.30 -26.66 24.94
CA GLY A 357 12.00 -28.07 25.17
C GLY A 357 12.62 -29.03 24.15
N VAL A 358 13.48 -28.54 23.25
CA VAL A 358 14.18 -29.38 22.27
C VAL A 358 15.49 -29.92 22.84
N THR A 359 15.96 -31.04 22.31
CA THR A 359 17.17 -31.72 22.83
C THR A 359 18.32 -31.76 21.82
N ARG A 360 18.11 -31.24 20.60
CA ARG A 360 19.08 -31.29 19.50
C ARG A 360 19.11 -29.97 18.75
N GLN A 361 20.30 -29.57 18.29
CA GLN A 361 20.48 -28.36 17.49
C GLN A 361 19.61 -28.37 16.23
N THR A 362 19.55 -29.49 15.51
CA THR A 362 18.70 -29.62 14.31
C THR A 362 17.21 -29.45 14.61
N MET A 363 16.76 -29.82 15.82
CA MET A 363 15.37 -29.57 16.25
C MET A 363 15.13 -28.10 16.57
N LEU A 364 16.10 -27.42 17.19
CA LEU A 364 16.05 -25.97 17.42
C LEU A 364 15.97 -25.22 16.08
N VAL A 365 16.86 -25.55 15.14
CA VAL A 365 16.87 -24.97 13.78
C VAL A 365 15.53 -25.22 13.08
N ARG A 366 15.03 -26.46 13.10
CA ARG A 366 13.71 -26.79 12.51
C ARG A 366 12.58 -26.00 13.17
N LEU A 367 12.62 -25.81 14.48
CA LEU A 367 11.60 -25.08 15.24
C LEU A 367 11.60 -23.60 14.85
N ILE A 368 12.78 -22.98 14.71
CA ILE A 368 12.92 -21.60 14.25
C ILE A 368 12.41 -21.47 12.80
N LEU A 369 12.88 -22.32 11.88
CA LEU A 369 12.53 -22.26 10.46
C LEU A 369 11.04 -22.57 10.18
N ARG A 370 10.36 -23.33 11.04
CA ARG A 370 8.92 -23.58 10.94
C ARG A 370 8.06 -22.57 11.72
N SER A 371 8.68 -21.70 12.50
CA SER A 371 7.95 -20.70 13.25
C SER A 371 7.61 -19.49 12.39
N VAL A 372 6.61 -18.73 12.83
CA VAL A 372 6.25 -17.43 12.26
C VAL A 372 7.30 -16.35 12.53
N ALA A 373 8.39 -16.65 13.24
CA ALA A 373 9.47 -15.70 13.48
C ALA A 373 10.09 -15.17 12.17
N THR A 374 10.03 -15.98 11.12
CA THR A 374 10.48 -15.63 9.77
C THR A 374 9.51 -14.74 8.99
N LEU A 375 8.34 -14.41 9.54
CA LEU A 375 7.27 -13.61 8.90
C LEU A 375 7.04 -12.25 9.57
N GLY A 376 7.93 -11.84 10.47
CA GLY A 376 7.74 -10.61 11.22
C GLY A 376 8.75 -9.53 10.91
#